data_AF-A0A5B8KSS8-F1
#
_entry.id   AF-A0A5B8KSS8-F1
#
_cell.length_a   1.000
_cell.length_b   1.000
_cell.length_c   1.000
_cell.angle_alpha   90.00
_cell.angle_beta   90.00
_cell.angle_gamma   90.00
#
_symmetry.space_group_name_H-M   'P 1'
#
loop_
_entity.id
_entity.type
_entity.pdbx_description
1 polymer ?
#
loop_
_entity_poly.entity_id
_entity_poly.type
_entity_poly.pdbx_seq_one_letter_code
_entity_poly.pdbx_strand_id
1 'polypeptide(L)'
;MGAIKKIIENNDITTSHLEVIALLTHPDIDFLQLEYVLVIDEYDDPIEISNDTMADAYKTGYLQNPKNPDHLIYDYDNYVFPTFIITDFYIEKVIGGKNAKL
;
A
#
# COMPACT_ATOMS: atom_id res chain seq x y z
N MET A 1 1.10 -20.04 -0.16
CA MET A 1 2.15 -19.19 -0.80
C MET A 1 1.45 -17.94 -1.32
N GLY A 2 1.66 -16.81 -0.63
CA GLY A 2 0.88 -15.58 -0.81
C GLY A 2 1.06 -14.88 -2.17
N ALA A 3 0.10 -14.04 -2.53
CA ALA A 3 -0.01 -13.37 -3.84
C ALA A 3 1.25 -12.58 -4.23
N ILE A 4 1.95 -11.95 -3.28
CA ILE A 4 3.20 -11.21 -3.53
C ILE A 4 4.26 -12.09 -4.17
N LYS A 5 4.46 -13.32 -3.66
CA LYS A 5 5.52 -14.21 -4.16
C LYS A 5 5.30 -14.56 -5.64
N LYS A 6 4.04 -14.80 -6.04
CA LYS A 6 3.68 -15.04 -7.44
C LYS A 6 3.93 -13.82 -8.33
N ILE A 7 3.68 -12.61 -7.84
CA ILE A 7 3.90 -11.38 -8.61
C ILE A 7 5.41 -11.15 -8.85
N ILE A 8 6.24 -11.35 -7.82
CA ILE A 8 7.70 -11.22 -7.93
C ILE A 8 8.25 -12.26 -8.92
N GLU A 9 7.83 -13.52 -8.79
CA GLU A 9 8.25 -14.62 -9.66
C GLU A 9 7.82 -14.41 -11.12
N ASN A 10 6.61 -13.88 -11.36
CA ASN A 10 6.08 -13.69 -12.71
C ASN A 10 6.67 -12.47 -13.46
N ASN A 11 7.28 -11.52 -12.75
CA ASN A 11 7.79 -10.27 -13.34
C ASN A 11 9.32 -10.18 -13.32
N ASP A 12 10.03 -11.28 -13.02
CA ASP A 12 11.49 -11.33 -12.92
C ASP A 12 12.08 -10.18 -12.07
N ILE A 13 11.37 -9.80 -11.01
CA ILE A 13 11.82 -8.76 -10.10
C ILE A 13 12.94 -9.36 -9.24
N THR A 14 14.19 -9.15 -9.65
CA THR A 14 15.39 -9.64 -8.94
C THR A 14 15.75 -8.81 -7.72
N THR A 15 15.02 -7.72 -7.48
CA THR A 15 15.24 -6.73 -6.43
C THR A 15 14.22 -6.95 -5.29
N SER A 16 14.56 -6.58 -4.06
CA SER A 16 13.64 -6.72 -2.92
C SER A 16 12.37 -5.88 -3.14
N HIS A 17 11.20 -6.37 -2.72
CA HIS A 17 9.97 -5.57 -2.74
C HIS A 17 10.12 -4.23 -2.01
N LEU A 18 10.97 -4.17 -0.97
CA LEU A 18 11.34 -2.93 -0.29
C LEU A 18 12.09 -1.94 -1.19
N GLU A 19 12.96 -2.42 -2.08
CA GLU A 19 13.68 -1.57 -3.03
C GLU A 19 12.72 -1.01 -4.10
N VAL A 20 11.72 -1.80 -4.54
CA VAL A 20 10.67 -1.32 -5.44
C VAL A 20 9.82 -0.23 -4.77
N ILE A 21 9.40 -0.45 -3.51
CA ILE A 21 8.65 0.54 -2.75
C ILE A 21 9.48 1.82 -2.60
N ALA A 22 10.75 1.71 -2.21
CA ALA A 22 11.64 2.85 -2.04
C ALA A 22 11.77 3.70 -3.32
N LEU A 23 11.88 3.04 -4.49
CA LEU A 23 11.88 3.72 -5.78
C LEU A 23 10.56 4.46 -6.06
N LEU A 24 9.42 3.80 -5.81
CA LEU A 24 8.10 4.38 -6.06
C LEU A 24 7.72 5.50 -5.09
N THR A 25 8.36 5.55 -3.92
CA THR A 25 8.21 6.62 -2.91
C THR A 25 9.28 7.72 -3.02
N HIS A 26 10.07 7.76 -4.09
CA HIS A 26 11.08 8.81 -4.27
C HIS A 26 10.43 10.20 -4.31
N PRO A 27 11.00 11.25 -3.70
CA PRO A 27 10.40 12.59 -3.65
C PRO A 27 10.16 13.24 -5.02
N ASP A 28 10.87 12.79 -6.07
CA ASP A 28 10.63 13.23 -7.45
C ASP A 28 9.36 12.62 -8.08
N ILE A 29 8.76 11.60 -7.44
CA ILE A 29 7.50 10.98 -7.82
C ILE A 29 6.41 11.54 -6.89
N ASP A 30 5.79 12.64 -7.31
CA ASP A 30 4.77 13.37 -6.55
C ASP A 30 3.32 12.94 -6.88
N PHE A 31 3.17 12.02 -7.83
CA PHE A 31 1.87 11.57 -8.33
C PHE A 31 1.43 10.21 -7.76
N LEU A 32 2.28 9.53 -7.00
CA LEU A 32 1.95 8.29 -6.31
C LEU A 32 1.92 8.54 -4.80
N GLN A 33 0.85 8.10 -4.16
CA GLN A 33 0.73 8.05 -2.71
C GLN A 33 0.78 6.58 -2.28
N LEU A 34 1.74 6.26 -1.41
CA LEU A 34 1.81 4.96 -0.77
C LEU A 34 0.68 4.83 0.25
N GLU A 35 -0.02 3.71 0.20
CA GLU A 35 -1.04 3.29 1.13
C GLU A 35 -0.78 1.85 1.55
N TYR A 36 -1.52 1.38 2.56
CA TYR A 36 -1.41 0.03 3.06
C TYR A 36 -2.80 -0.56 3.19
N VAL A 37 -2.93 -1.83 2.85
CA VAL A 37 -4.17 -2.58 3.06
C VAL A 37 -3.89 -3.81 3.88
N LEU A 38 -4.76 -4.06 4.86
CA LEU A 38 -4.74 -5.24 5.71
C LEU A 38 -5.77 -6.25 5.21
N VAL A 39 -5.32 -7.49 4.96
CA VAL A 39 -6.14 -8.62 4.50
C VAL A 39 -5.95 -9.78 5.46
N ILE A 40 -6.88 -9.95 6.40
CA ILE A 40 -6.81 -10.98 7.46
C ILE A 40 -7.48 -12.29 7.01
N ASP A 41 -8.55 -12.19 6.22
CA ASP A 41 -9.27 -13.33 5.64
C ASP A 41 -9.49 -13.09 4.14
N GLU A 42 -9.48 -14.16 3.35
CA GLU A 42 -9.68 -14.16 1.90
C GLU A 42 -11.09 -13.70 1.48
N TYR A 43 -12.03 -13.69 2.44
CA TYR A 43 -13.43 -13.32 2.24
C TYR A 43 -13.81 -11.94 2.80
N ASP A 44 -12.91 -11.29 3.54
CA ASP A 44 -13.16 -9.98 4.13
C ASP A 44 -12.70 -8.86 3.18
N ASP A 45 -13.46 -7.76 3.15
CA ASP A 45 -13.06 -6.57 2.42
C ASP A 45 -11.72 -6.05 2.97
N PRO A 46 -10.73 -5.76 2.09
CA PRO A 46 -9.46 -5.16 2.48
C PRO A 46 -9.68 -3.93 3.35
N ILE A 47 -8.90 -3.81 4.42
CA ILE A 47 -9.00 -2.71 5.36
C ILE A 47 -7.88 -1.73 5.05
N GLU A 48 -8.22 -0.51 4.65
CA GLU A 48 -7.24 0.56 4.50
C GLU A 48 -6.56 0.89 5.83
N ILE A 49 -5.24 0.95 5.81
CA ILE A 49 -4.38 1.31 6.93
C ILE A 49 -3.65 2.60 6.58
N SER A 50 -3.77 3.60 7.45
CA SER A 50 -3.05 4.86 7.25
C SER A 50 -1.54 4.68 7.43
N ASN A 51 -0.77 5.53 6.75
CA ASN A 51 0.69 5.55 6.89
C ASN A 51 1.14 5.77 8.34
N ASP A 52 0.43 6.59 9.10
CA ASP A 52 0.71 6.83 10.53
C ASP A 52 0.49 5.56 11.36
N THR A 53 -0.59 4.81 11.08
CA THR A 53 -0.89 3.55 11.78
C THR A 53 0.20 2.51 11.49
N MET A 54 0.68 2.44 10.24
CA MET A 54 1.80 1.56 9.91
C MET A 54 3.11 2.01 10.56
N ALA A 55 3.39 3.32 10.55
CA ALA A 55 4.57 3.87 11.20
C ALA A 55 4.59 3.55 12.70
N ASP A 56 3.43 3.59 13.35
CA ASP A 56 3.31 3.20 14.76
C ASP A 56 3.44 1.69 14.94
N ALA A 57 2.85 0.86 14.07
CA ALA A 57 3.02 -0.58 14.11
C ALA A 57 4.48 -1.02 13.98
N TYR A 58 5.26 -0.37 13.11
CA TYR A 58 6.70 -0.60 12.99
C TYR A 58 7.47 -0.22 14.27
N LYS A 59 7.01 0.79 15.02
CA LYS A 59 7.64 1.20 16.29
C LYS A 59 7.26 0.26 17.44
N THR A 60 6.00 -0.16 17.51
CA THR A 60 5.44 -0.94 18.63
C THR A 60 5.60 -2.44 18.45
N GLY A 61 5.80 -2.91 17.21
CA GLY A 61 5.87 -4.33 16.86
C GLY A 61 4.52 -5.03 16.77
N TYR A 62 3.41 -4.28 16.66
CA TYR A 62 2.07 -4.84 16.45
C TYR A 62 1.17 -3.84 15.72
N LEU A 63 0.22 -4.35 14.93
CA LEU A 63 -0.83 -3.56 14.29
C LEU A 63 -2.14 -3.69 15.06
N GLN A 64 -2.75 -2.56 15.43
CA GLN A 64 -4.12 -2.54 15.93
C GLN A 64 -5.09 -2.67 14.76
N ASN A 65 -5.97 -3.67 14.77
CA ASN A 65 -6.98 -3.81 13.71
C ASN A 65 -7.96 -2.61 13.73
N PRO A 66 -8.08 -1.82 12.65
CA PRO A 66 -8.97 -0.65 12.64
C PRO A 66 -10.46 -0.99 12.74
N LYS A 67 -10.87 -2.17 12.26
CA LYS A 67 -12.26 -2.67 12.37
C LYS A 67 -12.52 -3.36 13.71
N ASN A 68 -11.49 -3.70 14.48
CA ASN A 68 -11.60 -4.33 15.79
C ASN A 68 -10.51 -3.86 16.77
N PRO A 69 -10.79 -2.80 17.57
CA PRO A 69 -9.85 -2.22 18.53
C PRO A 69 -9.37 -3.16 19.65
N ASP A 70 -10.01 -4.30 19.87
CA ASP A 70 -9.56 -5.27 20.86
C ASP A 70 -8.61 -6.33 20.27
N HIS A 71 -8.37 -6.29 18.94
CA HIS A 71 -7.55 -7.27 18.22
C HIS A 71 -6.21 -6.66 17.78
N LEU A 72 -5.14 -7.10 18.45
CA LEU A 72 -3.76 -6.82 18.09
C LEU A 72 -3.19 -7.92 17.18
N ILE A 73 -2.54 -7.51 16.10
CA ILE A 73 -1.94 -8.40 15.10
C ILE A 73 -0.42 -8.26 15.19
N TYR A 74 0.24 -9.24 15.78
CA TYR A 74 1.70 -9.20 16.02
C TYR A 74 2.51 -9.58 14.77
N ASP A 75 1.95 -10.41 13.90
CA ASP A 75 2.54 -10.87 12.64
C ASP A 75 1.93 -10.12 11.43
N TYR A 76 1.63 -8.83 11.61
CA TYR A 76 0.92 -8.00 10.62
C TYR A 76 1.62 -7.93 9.27
N ASP A 77 2.95 -8.08 9.21
CA ASP A 77 3.73 -8.12 7.97
C ASP A 77 3.27 -9.22 6.99
N ASN A 78 2.60 -10.27 7.49
CA ASN A 78 2.04 -11.34 6.64
C ASN A 78 0.71 -10.95 5.96
N TYR A 79 0.04 -9.93 6.47
CA TYR A 79 -1.33 -9.56 6.10
C TYR A 79 -1.45 -8.14 5.56
N VAL A 80 -0.42 -7.31 5.77
CA VAL A 80 -0.36 -5.95 5.24
C VAL A 80 0.35 -5.95 3.90
N PHE A 81 -0.28 -5.31 2.93
CA PHE A 81 0.22 -5.15 1.58
C PHE A 81 0.38 -3.65 1.28
N PRO A 82 1.54 -3.20 0.80
CA PRO A 82 1.71 -1.85 0.29
C PRO A 82 0.97 -1.71 -1.04
N THR A 83 0.20 -0.63 -1.18
CA THR A 83 -0.53 -0.25 -2.39
C THR A 83 -0.17 1.18 -2.76
N PHE A 84 -0.43 1.56 -4.02
CA PHE A 84 -0.20 2.91 -4.47
C PHE A 84 -1.46 3.42 -5.15
N ILE A 85 -1.88 4.63 -4.76
CA ILE A 85 -2.92 5.37 -5.48
C ILE A 85 -2.28 6.50 -6.27
N ILE A 86 -2.88 6.81 -7.42
CA ILE A 86 -2.52 8.00 -8.18
C ILE A 86 -3.20 9.19 -7.50
N THR A 87 -2.44 10.24 -7.20
CA THR A 87 -2.97 11.40 -6.50
C THR A 87 -4.02 12.13 -7.35
N ASP A 88 -5.07 12.65 -6.69
CA ASP A 88 -6.12 13.43 -7.35
C ASP A 88 -5.55 14.62 -8.12
N PHE A 89 -4.50 15.25 -7.58
CA PHE A 89 -3.78 16.32 -8.24
C PHE A 89 -3.27 15.93 -9.64
N TYR A 90 -2.70 14.73 -9.77
CA TYR A 90 -2.23 14.23 -11.06
C TYR A 90 -3.39 13.88 -12.00
N ILE A 91 -4.44 13.27 -11.46
CA ILE A 91 -5.67 12.95 -12.22
C ILE A 91 -6.29 14.22 -12.81
N GLU A 92 -6.47 15.26 -12.00
CA GLU A 92 -7.04 16.55 -12.44
C GLU A 92 -6.18 17.22 -13.50
N LYS A 93 -4.86 17.27 -13.28
CA LYS A 93 -3.90 17.92 -14.18
C LYS A 93 -3.77 17.23 -15.54
N VAL A 94 -3.82 15.90 -15.57
CA VAL A 94 -3.50 15.11 -16.78
C VAL A 94 -4.73 14.53 -17.46
N ILE A 95 -5.75 14.12 -16.69
CA ILE A 95 -6.99 13.52 -17.20
C ILE A 95 -8.08 14.59 -17.31
N GLY A 96 -8.25 15.43 -16.27
CA GLY A 96 -9.19 16.57 -16.31
C GLY A 96 -8.83 17.60 -17.39
N GLY A 97 -7.53 17.87 -17.57
CA GLY A 97 -7.02 18.76 -18.61
C GLY A 97 -7.24 18.29 -20.06
N LYS A 98 -7.50 16.99 -20.30
CA LYS A 98 -7.82 16.46 -21.64
C LYS A 98 -9.27 16.72 -22.06
N ASN A 99 -10.19 16.93 -21.11
CA ASN A 99 -11.61 17.18 -21.38
C ASN A 99 -11.98 18.68 -21.45
N ALA A 100 -11.02 19.59 -21.23
CA ALA A 100 -11.25 21.04 -21.24
C ALA A 100 -11.00 21.71 -22.62
N LYS A 101 -10.94 20.92 -23.70
CA LYS A 101 -10.84 21.42 -25.08
C LYS A 101 -11.90 20.75 -25.97
N LEU A 102 -13.14 21.23 -25.89
CA LEU A 102 -14.12 21.16 -26.98
C LEU A 102 -14.85 22.50 -27.08
#